data_AF-A0A933FUB9-F1
#
_entry.id   AF-A0A933FUB9-F1
#
_cell.length_a   1.000
_cell.length_b   1.000
_cell.length_c   1.000
_cell.angle_alpha   90.00
_cell.angle_beta   90.00
_cell.angle_gamma   90.00
#
_symmetry.space_group_name_H-M   'P 1'
#
loop_
_entity.id
_entity.type
_entity.pdbx_description
1 polymer ?
#
loop_
_entity_poly.entity_id
_entity_poly.type
_entity_poly.pdbx_seq_one_letter_code
_entity_poly.pdbx_strand_id
1 'polypeptide(L)'
;MKVIRPLLSMLLLAGTLGWIATPVSAQEGVLFKVQMPGTNYCHMKFPAIRPETLSWDRPVLKDASTGDLIDFYGSCNHDPLGKEEIIAQQVQRGRQQWG
;
A
#
# COMPACT_ATOMS: atom_id res chain seq x y z
N MET A 1 38.83 -50.72 -15.50
CA MET A 1 39.39 -50.29 -14.20
C MET A 1 39.28 -48.76 -14.17
N LYS A 2 38.22 -48.19 -13.58
CA LYS A 2 38.09 -47.74 -12.18
C LYS A 2 39.14 -46.68 -11.81
N VAL A 3 38.73 -45.41 -11.72
CA VAL A 3 38.67 -44.57 -10.50
C VAL A 3 37.95 -43.23 -10.80
N ILE A 4 36.73 -43.02 -10.27
CA ILE A 4 36.34 -42.11 -9.16
C ILE A 4 36.01 -40.66 -9.60
N ARG A 5 34.70 -40.34 -9.66
CA ARG A 5 34.07 -38.99 -9.49
C ARG A 5 34.06 -38.67 -7.97
N PRO A 6 33.87 -37.44 -7.43
CA PRO A 6 33.15 -36.26 -7.98
C PRO A 6 33.84 -34.90 -7.65
N LEU A 7 33.33 -33.74 -8.04
CA LEU A 7 32.56 -32.87 -7.13
C LEU A 7 31.84 -31.79 -7.93
N LEU A 8 30.54 -31.67 -7.66
CA LEU A 8 29.63 -30.64 -8.13
C LEU A 8 30.18 -29.23 -7.84
N SER A 9 30.51 -28.48 -8.89
CA SER A 9 30.68 -27.03 -8.78
C SER A 9 29.30 -26.38 -8.96
N MET A 10 28.52 -26.47 -7.89
CA MET A 10 27.23 -25.80 -7.75
C MET A 10 27.51 -24.35 -7.35
N LEU A 11 27.81 -23.49 -8.34
CA LEU A 11 27.85 -22.06 -8.11
C LEU A 11 26.42 -21.52 -8.17
N LEU A 12 25.72 -21.65 -7.04
CA LEU A 12 24.45 -20.98 -6.79
C LEU A 12 24.69 -19.47 -6.90
N LEU A 13 24.21 -18.85 -7.98
CA LEU A 13 23.93 -17.40 -7.97
C LEU A 13 22.73 -17.19 -7.03
N ALA A 14 23.03 -16.98 -5.75
CA ALA A 14 22.07 -16.45 -4.80
C ALA A 14 21.70 -15.03 -5.28
N GLY A 15 20.55 -14.90 -5.94
CA GLY A 15 19.99 -13.62 -6.33
C GLY A 15 19.74 -12.79 -5.07
N THR A 16 20.56 -11.76 -4.84
CA THR A 16 20.32 -10.77 -3.79
C THR A 16 19.32 -9.73 -4.29
N LEU A 17 18.07 -10.16 -4.49
CA LEU A 17 16.95 -9.22 -4.37
C LEU A 17 16.58 -9.14 -2.89
N GLY A 18 17.50 -8.57 -2.11
CA GLY A 18 17.23 -8.11 -0.76
C GLY A 18 16.31 -6.90 -0.86
N TRP A 19 15.01 -7.15 -1.05
CA TRP A 19 13.98 -6.14 -0.90
C TRP A 19 14.09 -5.64 0.53
N ILE A 20 14.69 -4.46 0.70
CA ILE A 20 14.67 -3.76 1.98
C ILE A 20 13.24 -3.23 2.13
N ALA A 21 12.31 -4.13 2.46
CA ALA A 21 11.03 -3.74 3.03
C ALA A 21 11.35 -3.21 4.42
N THR A 22 11.79 -1.95 4.51
CA THR A 22 11.74 -1.26 5.79
C THR A 22 10.26 -1.27 6.20
N PRO A 23 9.89 -1.84 7.36
CA PRO A 23 8.55 -1.68 7.88
C PRO A 23 8.43 -0.21 8.25
N VAL A 24 8.06 0.62 7.29
CA VAL A 24 7.57 1.96 7.57
C VAL A 24 6.35 1.73 8.44
N SER A 25 6.36 2.33 9.64
CA SER A 25 5.27 2.27 10.62
C SER A 25 3.94 2.26 9.90
N ALA A 26 3.15 1.19 10.08
CA ALA A 26 1.81 1.11 9.54
C ALA A 26 1.06 2.34 10.04
N GLN A 27 0.79 3.30 9.15
CA GLN A 27 -0.17 4.35 9.44
C GLN A 27 -1.49 3.65 9.75
N GLU A 28 -2.10 3.99 10.89
CA GLU A 28 -3.34 3.39 11.37
C GLU A 28 -4.37 3.35 10.22
N GLY A 29 -4.81 2.14 9.83
CA GLY A 29 -5.76 1.94 8.73
C GLY A 29 -5.20 1.75 7.32
N VAL A 30 -3.88 1.81 7.11
CA VAL A 30 -3.26 1.38 5.83
C VAL A 30 -3.07 -0.14 5.83
N LEU A 31 -3.74 -0.84 4.92
CA LEU A 31 -3.68 -2.30 4.80
C LEU A 31 -2.42 -2.79 4.11
N PHE A 32 -1.96 -2.02 3.12
CA PHE A 32 -0.81 -2.36 2.30
C PHE A 32 -0.12 -1.10 1.80
N LYS A 33 1.21 -1.16 1.72
CA LYS A 33 2.06 -0.08 1.22
C LYS A 33 3.31 -0.67 0.57
N VAL A 34 3.54 -0.33 -0.69
CA VAL A 34 4.75 -0.68 -1.44
C VAL A 34 5.37 0.56 -2.04
N GLN A 35 6.60 0.84 -1.62
CA GLN A 35 7.40 1.95 -2.11
C GLN A 35 8.19 1.54 -3.36
N MET A 36 8.21 2.43 -4.35
CA MET A 36 9.09 2.30 -5.51
C MET A 36 10.54 2.62 -5.11
N PRO A 37 11.51 1.73 -5.38
CA PRO A 37 12.90 1.90 -4.95
C PRO A 37 13.49 3.25 -5.35
N GLY A 38 14.17 3.92 -4.41
CA GLY A 38 14.84 5.19 -4.65
C GLY A 38 13.92 6.41 -4.77
N THR A 39 12.61 6.28 -4.51
CA THR A 39 11.64 7.39 -4.62
C THR A 39 10.72 7.48 -3.40
N ASN A 40 10.01 8.59 -3.23
CA ASN A 40 8.91 8.71 -2.27
C ASN A 40 7.55 8.33 -2.88
N TYR A 41 7.55 7.54 -3.97
CA TYR A 41 6.32 7.11 -4.62
C TYR A 41 5.90 5.74 -4.09
N CYS A 42 4.64 5.62 -3.68
CA CYS A 42 4.06 4.42 -3.12
C CYS A 42 2.75 4.05 -3.82
N HIS A 43 2.55 2.74 -3.92
CA HIS A 43 1.24 2.11 -4.07
C HIS A 43 0.72 1.76 -2.67
N MET A 44 -0.42 2.32 -2.28
CA MET A 44 -1.03 2.14 -0.97
C MET A 44 -2.47 1.64 -1.11
N LYS A 45 -2.90 0.81 -0.16
CA LYS A 45 -4.29 0.35 -0.08
C LYS A 45 -4.84 0.57 1.33
N PHE A 46 -5.98 1.23 1.44
CA PHE A 46 -6.64 1.56 2.71
C PHE A 46 -8.16 1.59 2.55
N PRO A 47 -8.97 1.40 3.62
CA PRO A 47 -10.41 1.51 3.53
C PRO A 47 -10.86 2.92 3.19
N ALA A 48 -11.99 3.08 2.48
CA ALA A 48 -12.58 4.39 2.28
C ALA A 48 -13.07 4.99 3.61
N ILE A 49 -13.32 6.30 3.62
CA ILE A 49 -13.88 6.99 4.80
C ILE A 49 -15.37 6.65 4.92
N ARG A 50 -15.81 6.42 6.17
CA ARG A 50 -17.22 6.20 6.50
C ARG A 50 -18.08 7.36 6.01
N PRO A 51 -19.13 7.12 5.21
CA PRO A 51 -19.90 8.18 4.60
C PRO A 51 -20.47 9.21 5.55
N GLU A 52 -20.96 8.74 6.69
CA GLU A 52 -21.51 9.52 7.77
C GLU A 52 -20.48 10.42 8.47
N THR A 53 -19.18 10.13 8.35
CA THR A 53 -18.09 10.90 8.98
C THR A 53 -17.28 11.75 7.99
N LEU A 54 -17.57 11.67 6.69
CA LEU A 54 -16.75 12.32 5.64
C LEU A 54 -16.74 13.86 5.73
N SER A 55 -17.74 14.46 6.38
CA SER A 55 -17.83 15.91 6.63
C SER A 55 -17.36 16.32 8.02
N TRP A 56 -16.89 15.39 8.85
CA TRP A 56 -16.47 15.69 10.22
C TRP A 56 -15.03 16.19 10.25
N ASP A 57 -14.68 16.93 11.30
CA ASP A 57 -13.29 17.36 11.55
C ASP A 57 -12.33 16.18 11.75
N ARG A 58 -12.87 15.02 12.17
CA ARG A 58 -12.13 13.77 12.38
C ARG A 58 -12.86 12.60 11.71
N PRO A 59 -12.68 12.40 10.40
CA PRO A 59 -13.29 11.28 9.69
C PRO A 59 -12.72 9.94 10.18
N VAL A 60 -13.51 8.89 9.98
CA VAL A 60 -13.15 7.53 10.41
C VAL A 60 -13.18 6.61 9.20
N LEU A 61 -12.16 5.76 9.07
CA LEU A 61 -12.11 4.76 8.01
C LEU A 61 -13.19 3.69 8.22
N LYS A 62 -13.66 3.11 7.12
CA LYS A 62 -14.49 1.91 7.15
C LYS A 62 -13.71 0.73 7.71
N ASP A 63 -14.44 -0.28 8.14
CA ASP A 63 -13.81 -1.57 8.42
C ASP A 63 -13.23 -2.15 7.13
N ALA A 64 -12.01 -2.70 7.21
CA ALA A 64 -11.33 -3.28 6.06
C ALA A 64 -12.09 -4.46 5.44
N SER A 65 -12.94 -5.14 6.22
CA SER A 65 -13.79 -6.25 5.76
C SER A 65 -14.93 -5.80 4.85
N THR A 66 -15.24 -4.50 4.78
CA THR A 66 -16.33 -3.98 3.94
C THR A 66 -16.02 -4.05 2.45
N GLY A 67 -14.74 -4.23 2.08
CA GLY A 67 -14.29 -4.32 0.68
C GLY A 67 -14.25 -2.98 -0.06
N ASP A 68 -14.72 -1.89 0.53
CA ASP A 68 -14.59 -0.55 -0.03
C ASP A 68 -13.20 0.01 0.29
N LEU A 69 -12.26 -0.30 -0.60
CA LEU A 69 -10.84 0.00 -0.46
C LEU A 69 -10.41 1.01 -1.53
N ILE A 70 -9.70 2.04 -1.10
CA ILE A 70 -9.01 2.98 -1.97
C ILE A 70 -7.68 2.35 -2.38
N ASP A 71 -7.43 2.37 -3.69
CA ASP A 71 -6.16 2.00 -4.30
C ASP A 71 -5.45 3.29 -4.73
N PHE A 72 -4.43 3.69 -3.96
CA PHE A 72 -3.76 4.98 -4.05
C PHE A 72 -2.36 4.84 -4.63
N TYR A 73 -2.02 5.76 -5.53
CA TYR A 73 -0.69 5.88 -6.11
C TYR A 73 -0.19 7.33 -5.95
N GLY A 74 0.85 7.52 -5.14
CA GLY A 74 1.32 8.87 -4.84
C GLY A 74 2.42 8.88 -3.78
N SER A 75 2.46 9.92 -2.95
CA SER A 75 3.50 9.99 -1.90
C SER A 75 3.36 8.86 -0.89
N CYS A 76 4.47 8.28 -0.45
CA CYS A 76 4.46 7.34 0.68
C CYS A 76 4.01 7.99 1.99
N ASN A 77 4.03 9.32 2.09
CA ASN A 77 3.56 10.03 3.27
C ASN A 77 2.09 10.43 3.18
N HIS A 78 1.34 9.89 2.21
CA HIS A 78 -0.10 10.11 2.10
C HIS A 78 -0.81 9.66 3.38
N ASP A 79 -1.71 10.51 3.86
CA ASP A 79 -2.55 10.24 5.01
C ASP A 79 -3.96 9.86 4.52
N PRO A 80 -4.43 8.62 4.76
CA PRO A 80 -5.80 8.19 4.43
C PRO A 80 -6.91 9.05 5.07
N LEU A 81 -6.59 9.82 6.11
CA LEU A 81 -7.48 10.75 6.78
C LEU A 81 -7.05 12.21 6.59
N GLY A 82 -6.11 12.45 5.68
CA GLY A 82 -5.61 13.77 5.33
C GLY A 82 -6.62 14.57 4.51
N LYS A 83 -6.48 15.90 4.55
CA LYS A 83 -7.38 16.83 3.85
C LYS A 83 -7.53 16.54 2.36
N GLU A 84 -6.45 16.16 1.69
CA GLU A 84 -6.47 15.85 0.26
C GLU A 84 -7.35 14.64 -0.05
N GLU A 85 -7.23 13.56 0.74
CA GLU A 85 -8.03 12.35 0.61
C GLU A 85 -9.52 12.61 0.90
N ILE A 86 -9.81 13.38 1.96
CA ILE A 86 -11.17 13.77 2.32
C ILE A 86 -11.85 14.49 1.15
N ILE A 87 -11.18 15.50 0.57
CA ILE A 87 -11.72 16.26 -0.56
C ILE A 87 -11.92 15.35 -1.78
N ALA A 88 -10.97 14.48 -2.07
CA ALA A 88 -11.07 13.54 -3.19
C ALA A 88 -12.32 12.64 -3.06
N GLN A 89 -12.52 12.03 -1.89
CA GLN A 89 -13.69 11.18 -1.63
C GLN A 89 -15.01 11.95 -1.60
N GLN A 90 -15.02 13.21 -1.14
CA GLN A 90 -16.20 14.08 -1.20
C GLN A 90 -16.62 14.36 -2.65
N VAL A 91 -15.66 14.72 -3.50
CA VAL A 91 -15.92 14.97 -4.94
C VAL A 91 -16.40 13.70 -5.63
N GLN A 92 -15.75 12.56 -5.37
CA GLN A 92 -16.16 11.27 -5.92
C GLN A 92 -17.60 10.91 -5.50
N ARG A 93 -17.95 11.07 -4.22
CA ARG A 93 -19.32 10.84 -3.74
C ARG A 93 -20.32 11.76 -4.43
N GLY A 94 -19.99 13.05 -4.54
CA GLY A 94 -20.83 14.00 -5.26
C GLY A 94 -21.12 13.49 -6.67
N ARG A 95 -20.09 13.11 -7.42
CA ARG A 95 -20.26 12.57 -8.78
C ARG A 95 -21.15 11.32 -8.82
N GLN A 96 -21.05 10.43 -7.85
CA GLN A 96 -21.91 9.23 -7.76
C GLN A 96 -23.37 9.56 -7.43
N GLN A 97 -23.64 10.66 -6.74
CA GLN A 97 -25.01 11.09 -6.41
C GLN A 97 -25.70 11.83 -7.56
N TRP A 98 -24.92 12.45 -8.45
CA TRP A 98 -25.42 13.31 -9.53
C TRP A 98 -25.21 12.75 -10.95
N GLY A 99 -24.68 11.53 -11.08
CA GLY A 99 -24.44 10.86 -12.37
C GLY A 99 -25.36 9.65 -12.54
#